data_AF-A0A0G2J653-F1
#
_entry.id   AF-A0A0G2J653-F1
#
_cell.length_a   1.000
_cell.length_b   1.000
_cell.length_c   1.000
_cell.angle_alpha   90.00
_cell.angle_beta   90.00
_cell.angle_gamma   90.00
#
_symmetry.space_group_name_H-M   'P 1'
#
loop_
_entity.id
_entity.type
_entity.pdbx_description
1 polymer ?
#
loop_
_entity_poly.entity_id
_entity_poly.type
_entity_poly.pdbx_seq_one_letter_code
_entity_poly.pdbx_strand_id
1 'polypeptide(L)'
;MPDHAAHNPARWISLPLWSCKFAVENYVRQLGLPATFVYAGIYNNNFTSLPYPLFQMELLENGSFEWRAPFHPDIPLPWLDAEHDVGPAVLQIFKDGPKRWNGHRIALSFETLTPNQVCAAFSRALRRPCLYTHSPKIDIKVSIPAGYREHLEGIEVLFGQMQAPYFPQPEFMNQNQTQDQNQNQTITTTTTTKAETMKAAAAAAGLGLGAGYNHNTGKGPAEPYGGIRSLELVDEARGLWEGWRDMEEYAREVFPVEEEANGLDWMI
;
A
#
# COMPACT_ATOMS: atom_id res chain seq x y z
N MET A 1 -9.18 10.90 1.12
CA MET A 1 -7.74 11.11 1.36
C MET A 1 -7.57 11.93 2.63
N PRO A 2 -6.55 11.61 3.45
CA PRO A 2 -6.35 12.22 4.76
C PRO A 2 -5.80 13.65 4.69
N ASP A 3 -5.88 14.34 5.82
CA ASP A 3 -5.05 15.50 6.12
C ASP A 3 -4.06 15.16 7.23
N HIS A 4 -2.82 14.82 6.88
CA HIS A 4 -1.80 14.40 7.86
C HIS A 4 -1.52 15.45 8.93
N ALA A 5 -1.50 16.74 8.58
CA ALA A 5 -1.29 17.80 9.57
C ALA A 5 -2.44 17.87 10.59
N ALA A 6 -3.67 17.51 10.21
CA ALA A 6 -4.79 17.43 11.15
C ALA A 6 -4.62 16.27 12.15
N HIS A 7 -3.88 15.22 11.78
CA HIS A 7 -3.61 14.07 12.65
C HIS A 7 -2.35 14.25 13.52
N ASN A 8 -1.33 14.95 13.04
CA ASN A 8 -0.13 15.28 13.83
C ASN A 8 0.47 16.63 13.38
N PRO A 9 -0.07 17.77 13.84
CA PRO A 9 0.31 19.10 13.36
C PRO A 9 1.74 19.50 13.75
N ALA A 10 2.30 18.86 14.77
CA ALA A 10 3.67 19.12 15.21
C ALA A 10 4.73 18.46 14.31
N ARG A 11 4.35 17.45 13.52
CA ARG A 11 5.28 16.61 12.75
C ARG A 11 5.01 16.57 11.26
N TRP A 12 3.75 16.56 10.83
CA TRP A 12 3.39 16.28 9.44
C TRP A 12 2.80 17.49 8.72
N ILE A 13 3.09 17.58 7.42
CA ILE A 13 2.50 18.58 6.53
C ILE A 13 1.23 18.06 5.88
N SER A 14 0.36 18.97 5.45
CA SER A 14 -0.78 18.63 4.59
C SER A 14 -0.33 18.45 3.14
N LEU A 15 -0.85 17.42 2.46
CA LEU A 15 -0.70 17.32 1.01
C LEU A 15 -1.84 18.10 0.31
N PRO A 16 -1.52 19.00 -0.63
CA PRO A 16 -2.48 19.97 -1.18
C PRO A 16 -3.68 19.32 -1.89
N LEU A 17 -3.43 18.22 -2.61
CA LEU A 17 -4.49 17.48 -3.33
C LEU A 17 -5.30 16.54 -2.43
N TRP A 18 -4.93 16.40 -1.15
CA TRP A 18 -5.56 15.45 -0.22
C TRP A 18 -6.33 16.14 0.90
N SER A 19 -5.72 17.14 1.56
CA SER A 19 -6.32 17.80 2.73
C SER A 19 -7.65 18.47 2.42
N CYS A 20 -7.81 19.01 1.22
CA CYS A 20 -9.08 19.57 0.76
C CYS A 20 -10.23 18.55 0.77
N LYS A 21 -9.95 17.26 0.53
CA LYS A 21 -10.94 16.18 0.57
C LYS A 21 -11.35 15.86 2.01
N PHE A 22 -10.42 15.94 2.96
CA PHE A 22 -10.72 15.78 4.38
C PHE A 22 -11.59 16.93 4.92
N ALA A 23 -11.34 18.17 4.47
CA ALA A 23 -12.20 19.31 4.78
C ALA A 23 -13.64 19.11 4.27
N VAL A 24 -13.79 18.59 3.04
CA VAL A 24 -15.11 18.25 2.47
C VAL A 24 -15.78 17.12 3.25
N GLU A 25 -15.06 16.08 3.68
CA GLU A 25 -15.62 15.06 4.56
C GLU A 25 -16.20 15.66 5.85
N ASN A 26 -15.44 16.51 6.54
CA ASN A 26 -15.89 17.14 7.77
C ASN A 26 -17.15 18.00 7.54
N TYR A 27 -17.22 18.69 6.40
CA TYR A 27 -18.41 19.43 6.00
C TYR A 27 -19.62 18.51 5.79
N VAL A 28 -19.47 17.40 5.04
CA VAL A 28 -20.56 16.43 4.80
C VAL A 28 -21.07 15.84 6.12
N ARG A 29 -20.17 15.54 7.07
CA ARG A 29 -20.56 15.06 8.42
C ARG A 29 -21.42 16.07 9.17
N GLN A 30 -21.10 17.36 9.07
CA GLN A 30 -21.86 18.43 9.74
C GLN A 30 -23.28 18.60 9.17
N LEU A 31 -23.51 18.22 7.90
CA LEU A 31 -24.85 18.25 7.30
C LEU A 31 -25.80 17.18 7.88
N GLY A 32 -25.28 16.16 8.58
CA GLY A 32 -26.09 15.07 9.13
C GLY A 32 -26.68 14.13 8.06
N LEU A 33 -26.19 14.20 6.82
CA LEU A 33 -26.57 13.27 5.75
C LEU A 33 -25.98 11.89 6.02
N PRO A 34 -26.72 10.78 5.78
CA PRO A 34 -26.14 9.45 5.80
C PRO A 34 -25.01 9.35 4.76
N ALA A 35 -23.77 9.23 5.23
CA ALA A 35 -22.60 9.28 4.37
C ALA A 35 -21.52 8.30 4.84
N THR A 36 -20.83 7.70 3.88
CA THR A 36 -19.68 6.80 4.09
C THR A 36 -18.51 7.34 3.29
N PHE A 37 -17.31 7.29 3.86
CA PHE A 37 -16.12 7.93 3.28
C PHE A 37 -15.09 6.88 2.90
N VAL A 38 -14.86 6.70 1.59
CA VAL A 38 -13.87 5.76 1.08
C VAL A 38 -12.51 6.44 0.89
N TYR A 39 -11.45 5.75 1.31
CA TYR A 39 -10.07 6.19 1.25
C TYR A 39 -9.30 5.27 0.31
N ALA A 40 -9.17 5.68 -0.95
CA ALA A 40 -8.48 4.90 -1.97
C ALA A 40 -6.99 4.70 -1.64
N GLY A 41 -6.53 3.46 -1.75
CA GLY A 41 -5.09 3.15 -1.81
C GLY A 41 -4.44 3.70 -3.08
N ILE A 42 -3.14 3.47 -3.21
CA ILE A 42 -2.38 3.79 -4.42
C ILE A 42 -2.87 2.91 -5.56
N TYR A 43 -3.21 3.54 -6.69
CA TYR A 43 -3.67 2.78 -7.84
C TYR A 43 -2.53 1.98 -8.47
N ASN A 44 -2.79 0.71 -8.72
CA ASN A 44 -1.86 -0.18 -9.44
C ASN A 44 -1.51 0.41 -10.82
N ASN A 45 -2.52 0.96 -11.51
CA ASN A 45 -2.39 1.59 -12.83
C ASN A 45 -1.73 2.97 -12.85
N ASN A 46 -1.13 3.42 -11.74
CA ASN A 46 -0.17 4.52 -11.80
C ASN A 46 1.17 4.07 -12.42
N PHE A 47 1.47 2.78 -12.40
CA PHE A 47 2.72 2.27 -12.95
C PHE A 47 2.74 2.31 -14.48
N THR A 48 3.82 2.88 -15.04
CA THR A 48 4.11 2.90 -16.48
C THR A 48 5.63 2.95 -16.69
N SER A 49 6.17 2.46 -17.81
CA SER A 49 7.57 2.71 -18.17
C SER A 49 7.79 4.07 -18.81
N LEU A 50 6.72 4.80 -19.16
CA LEU A 50 6.80 6.18 -19.61
C LEU A 50 7.42 7.09 -18.53
N PRO A 51 8.05 8.22 -18.91
CA PRO A 51 8.81 9.08 -17.99
C PRO A 51 7.92 9.97 -17.11
N TYR A 52 6.83 9.42 -16.58
CA TYR A 52 5.95 10.09 -15.62
C TYR A 52 6.53 10.01 -14.20
N PRO A 53 6.36 11.04 -13.38
CA PRO A 53 6.99 11.08 -12.06
C PRO A 53 6.38 10.03 -11.10
N LEU A 54 7.16 9.72 -10.06
CA LEU A 54 6.80 8.91 -8.87
C LEU A 54 6.57 7.41 -9.11
N PHE A 55 5.81 7.02 -10.12
CA PHE A 55 5.44 5.62 -10.39
C PHE A 55 5.96 5.14 -11.75
N GLN A 56 7.16 5.60 -12.15
CA GLN A 56 7.82 5.05 -13.32
C GLN A 56 8.43 3.68 -12.99
N MET A 57 8.01 2.67 -13.75
CA MET A 57 8.67 1.36 -13.82
C MET A 57 9.65 1.41 -14.99
N GLU A 58 10.82 2.04 -14.77
CA GLU A 58 11.77 2.40 -15.84
C GLU A 58 12.40 1.16 -16.45
N LEU A 59 12.24 0.98 -17.77
CA LEU A 59 12.92 -0.08 -18.52
C LEU A 59 14.36 0.34 -18.78
N LEU A 60 15.31 -0.46 -18.29
CA LEU A 60 16.75 -0.26 -18.49
C LEU A 60 17.24 -0.95 -19.77
N GLU A 61 18.39 -0.51 -20.30
CA GLU A 61 19.01 -1.05 -21.53
C GLU A 61 19.25 -2.57 -21.47
N ASN A 62 19.47 -3.12 -20.26
CA ASN A 62 19.68 -4.55 -20.05
C ASN A 62 18.37 -5.37 -19.98
N GLY A 63 17.20 -4.73 -20.20
CA GLY A 63 15.88 -5.36 -20.17
C GLY A 63 15.30 -5.59 -18.78
N SER A 64 15.95 -5.10 -17.72
CA SER A 64 15.42 -5.07 -16.35
C SER A 64 14.63 -3.79 -16.07
N PHE A 65 13.83 -3.82 -15.00
CA PHE A 65 13.06 -2.67 -14.54
C PHE A 65 13.65 -2.07 -13.25
N GLU A 66 13.63 -0.73 -13.14
CA GLU A 66 13.89 0.00 -11.90
C GLU A 66 12.67 0.86 -11.54
N TRP A 67 12.22 0.80 -10.29
CA TRP A 67 11.30 1.78 -9.73
C TRP A 67 12.03 2.64 -8.71
N ARG A 68 12.04 3.96 -8.95
CA ARG A 68 12.69 4.95 -8.09
C ARG A 68 11.69 5.90 -7.46
N ALA A 69 11.63 5.95 -6.13
CA ALA A 69 10.69 6.79 -5.39
C ALA A 69 11.20 7.13 -3.97
N PRO A 70 10.57 8.11 -3.28
CA PRO A 70 10.95 8.49 -1.93
C PRO A 70 10.38 7.59 -0.83
N PHE A 71 9.57 6.58 -1.16
CA PHE A 71 8.99 5.71 -0.14
C PHE A 71 10.05 4.85 0.54
N HIS A 72 9.96 4.67 1.86
CA HIS A 72 10.88 3.77 2.55
C HIS A 72 10.73 2.32 2.00
N PRO A 73 11.83 1.62 1.64
CA PRO A 73 11.78 0.32 0.97
C PRO A 73 10.98 -0.78 1.68
N ASP A 74 10.88 -0.66 3.01
CA ASP A 74 10.27 -1.66 3.89
C ASP A 74 9.02 -1.16 4.65
N ILE A 75 8.51 0.03 4.33
CA ILE A 75 7.22 0.48 4.88
C ILE A 75 6.11 0.06 3.92
N PRO A 76 5.12 -0.75 4.35
CA PRO A 76 4.01 -1.15 3.50
C PRO A 76 3.15 0.05 3.11
N LEU A 77 2.79 0.11 1.83
CA LEU A 77 1.84 1.07 1.27
C LEU A 77 0.54 0.36 0.90
N PRO A 78 -0.63 1.03 1.02
CA PRO A 78 -1.91 0.47 0.60
C PRO A 78 -2.07 0.56 -0.92
N TRP A 79 -2.38 -0.56 -1.56
CA TRP A 79 -2.59 -0.67 -3.01
C TRP A 79 -4.05 -1.02 -3.34
N LEU A 80 -4.46 -0.61 -4.54
CA LEU A 80 -5.82 -0.73 -5.04
C LEU A 80 -5.79 -0.91 -6.56
N ASP A 81 -6.46 -1.94 -7.05
CA ASP A 81 -6.82 -2.00 -8.46
C ASP A 81 -8.08 -1.17 -8.71
N ALA A 82 -7.88 0.07 -9.19
CA ALA A 82 -8.96 1.03 -9.29
C ALA A 82 -10.05 0.61 -10.29
N GLU A 83 -9.63 0.05 -11.43
CA GLU A 83 -10.54 -0.35 -12.50
C GLU A 83 -11.36 -1.57 -12.13
N HIS A 84 -10.72 -2.56 -11.48
CA HIS A 84 -11.37 -3.83 -11.16
C HIS A 84 -12.18 -3.78 -9.86
N ASP A 85 -11.67 -3.13 -8.81
CA ASP A 85 -12.17 -3.36 -7.44
C ASP A 85 -13.12 -2.28 -6.91
N VAL A 86 -12.97 -1.04 -7.38
CA VAL A 86 -13.71 0.10 -6.80
C VAL A 86 -15.21 -0.05 -7.00
N GLY A 87 -15.63 -0.40 -8.23
CA GLY A 87 -17.03 -0.56 -8.57
C GLY A 87 -17.75 -1.60 -7.70
N PRO A 88 -17.27 -2.87 -7.68
CA PRO A 88 -17.84 -3.91 -6.84
C PRO A 88 -17.90 -3.56 -5.35
N ALA A 89 -16.83 -2.99 -4.79
CA ALA A 89 -16.77 -2.65 -3.37
C ALA A 89 -17.75 -1.53 -3.00
N VAL A 90 -17.82 -0.47 -3.81
CA VAL A 90 -18.78 0.63 -3.61
C VAL A 90 -20.23 0.14 -3.76
N LEU A 91 -20.48 -0.76 -4.71
CA LEU A 91 -21.79 -1.41 -4.85
C LEU A 91 -22.17 -2.18 -3.57
N GLN A 92 -21.22 -2.89 -2.95
CA GLN A 92 -21.49 -3.62 -1.72
C GLN A 92 -21.77 -2.69 -0.54
N ILE A 93 -21.06 -1.56 -0.41
CA ILE A 93 -21.36 -0.51 0.59
C ILE A 93 -22.81 -0.02 0.44
N PHE A 94 -23.28 0.19 -0.79
CA PHE A 94 -24.67 0.59 -1.03
C PHE A 94 -25.68 -0.51 -0.67
N LYS A 95 -25.40 -1.77 -0.98
CA LYS A 95 -26.27 -2.92 -0.63
C LYS A 95 -26.44 -3.07 0.88
N ASP A 96 -25.35 -2.91 1.62
CA ASP A 96 -25.35 -2.95 3.08
C ASP A 96 -26.11 -1.76 3.69
N GLY A 97 -25.99 -0.61 3.05
CA GLY A 97 -26.75 0.59 3.36
C GLY A 97 -26.27 1.37 4.59
N PRO A 98 -26.91 2.53 4.85
CA PRO A 98 -26.46 3.49 5.84
C PRO A 98 -26.59 2.98 7.29
N LYS A 99 -27.42 1.97 7.56
CA LYS A 99 -27.51 1.37 8.90
C LYS A 99 -26.18 0.75 9.33
N ARG A 100 -25.40 0.23 8.38
CA ARG A 100 -24.09 -0.36 8.63
C ARG A 100 -22.98 0.69 8.53
N TRP A 101 -23.03 1.55 7.52
CA TRP A 101 -21.87 2.34 7.11
C TRP A 101 -21.97 3.85 7.35
N ASN A 102 -23.06 4.37 7.92
CA ASN A 102 -23.19 5.81 8.16
C ASN A 102 -22.09 6.33 9.10
N GLY A 103 -21.39 7.37 8.66
CA GLY A 103 -20.27 7.99 9.34
C GLY A 103 -18.95 7.21 9.25
N HIS A 104 -18.95 6.02 8.65
CA HIS A 104 -17.76 5.17 8.64
C HIS A 104 -16.72 5.62 7.62
N ARG A 105 -15.44 5.38 7.92
CA ARG A 105 -14.35 5.50 6.95
C ARG A 105 -13.90 4.11 6.56
N ILE A 106 -13.75 3.87 5.27
CA ILE A 106 -13.32 2.57 4.73
C ILE A 106 -12.04 2.79 3.94
N ALA A 107 -10.96 2.11 4.31
CA ALA A 107 -9.75 2.05 3.49
C ALA A 107 -10.04 1.15 2.29
N LEU A 108 -10.14 1.74 1.10
CA LEU A 108 -10.37 1.03 -0.14
C LEU A 108 -9.01 0.57 -0.69
N SER A 109 -8.46 -0.44 -0.03
CA SER A 109 -7.19 -1.08 -0.35
C SER A 109 -7.31 -2.57 -0.05
N PHE A 110 -6.90 -3.40 -1.00
CA PHE A 110 -7.05 -4.85 -0.92
C PHE A 110 -5.72 -5.57 -0.67
N GLU A 111 -4.62 -4.87 -0.84
CA GLU A 111 -3.28 -5.35 -0.63
C GLU A 111 -2.41 -4.27 -0.01
N THR A 112 -1.49 -4.66 0.87
CA THR A 112 -0.46 -3.75 1.40
C THR A 112 0.91 -4.32 1.09
N LEU A 113 1.72 -3.58 0.33
CA LEU A 113 3.03 -4.02 -0.12
C LEU A 113 4.06 -2.93 0.16
N THR A 114 5.24 -3.34 0.64
CA THR A 114 6.40 -2.46 0.62
C THR A 114 6.89 -2.23 -0.81
N PRO A 115 7.63 -1.16 -1.10
CA PRO A 115 8.20 -0.96 -2.42
C PRO A 115 9.04 -2.14 -2.94
N ASN A 116 9.81 -2.79 -2.07
CA ASN A 116 10.54 -4.01 -2.40
C ASN A 116 9.62 -5.16 -2.80
N GLN A 117 8.48 -5.33 -2.11
CA GLN A 117 7.51 -6.37 -2.43
C GLN A 117 6.78 -6.12 -3.75
N VAL A 118 6.48 -4.86 -4.08
CA VAL A 118 5.93 -4.47 -5.39
C VAL A 118 6.90 -4.87 -6.51
N CYS A 119 8.17 -4.46 -6.41
CA CYS A 119 9.18 -4.85 -7.41
C CYS A 119 9.34 -6.38 -7.50
N ALA A 120 9.24 -7.09 -6.37
CA ALA A 120 9.24 -8.55 -6.38
C ALA A 120 8.02 -9.15 -7.11
N ALA A 121 6.82 -8.55 -6.98
CA ALA A 121 5.63 -8.95 -7.72
C ALA A 121 5.79 -8.73 -9.23
N PHE A 122 6.25 -7.54 -9.64
CA PHE A 122 6.57 -7.24 -11.04
C PHE A 122 7.64 -8.19 -11.60
N SER A 123 8.67 -8.51 -10.81
CA SER A 123 9.73 -9.43 -11.21
C SER A 123 9.20 -10.84 -11.50
N ARG A 124 8.33 -11.38 -10.63
CA ARG A 124 7.68 -12.68 -10.85
C ARG A 124 6.74 -12.66 -12.05
N ALA A 125 5.92 -11.62 -12.16
CA ALA A 125 4.93 -11.43 -13.22
C ALA A 125 5.57 -11.35 -14.61
N LEU A 126 6.57 -10.48 -14.76
CA LEU A 126 7.21 -10.18 -16.04
C LEU A 126 8.39 -11.09 -16.36
N ARG A 127 8.81 -11.92 -15.41
CA ARG A 127 10.01 -12.79 -15.50
C ARG A 127 11.27 -12.00 -15.87
N ARG A 128 11.39 -10.78 -15.36
CA ARG A 128 12.51 -9.86 -15.56
C ARG A 128 12.96 -9.33 -14.21
N PRO A 129 14.27 -9.09 -13.99
CA PRO A 129 14.69 -8.42 -12.77
C PRO A 129 13.98 -7.07 -12.63
N CYS A 130 13.41 -6.81 -11.46
CA CYS A 130 12.79 -5.54 -11.12
C CYS A 130 13.29 -5.12 -9.74
N LEU A 131 13.86 -3.93 -9.64
CA LEU A 131 14.51 -3.44 -8.42
C LEU A 131 13.87 -2.13 -7.96
N TYR A 132 13.72 -2.01 -6.65
CA TYR A 132 13.35 -0.74 -6.03
C TYR A 132 14.61 0.02 -5.63
N THR A 133 14.67 1.31 -5.99
CA THR A 133 15.73 2.22 -5.58
C THR A 133 15.14 3.40 -4.83
N HIS A 134 15.41 3.48 -3.52
CA HIS A 134 15.00 4.64 -2.73
C HIS A 134 15.74 5.90 -3.20
N SER A 135 14.99 6.95 -3.52
CA SER A 135 15.51 8.27 -3.90
C SER A 135 14.83 9.36 -3.09
N PRO A 136 15.57 10.27 -2.42
CA PRO A 136 14.96 11.36 -1.65
C PRO A 136 14.25 12.39 -2.53
N LYS A 137 14.45 12.33 -3.86
CA LYS A 137 13.86 13.20 -4.86
C LYS A 137 13.09 12.41 -5.90
N ILE A 138 11.96 12.96 -6.33
CA ILE A 138 11.14 12.43 -7.41
C ILE A 138 11.67 13.01 -8.72
N ASP A 139 12.05 12.13 -9.64
CA ASP A 139 12.50 12.55 -10.96
C ASP A 139 11.31 13.06 -11.79
N ILE A 140 11.39 14.33 -12.19
CA ILE A 140 10.38 14.97 -13.04
C ILE A 140 10.99 15.13 -14.44
N LYS A 141 10.83 14.08 -15.25
CA LYS A 141 11.38 13.96 -16.61
C LYS A 141 10.50 14.61 -17.70
N VAL A 142 9.28 15.06 -17.33
CA VAL A 142 8.30 15.68 -18.25
C VAL A 142 7.69 16.96 -17.65
N SER A 143 7.08 17.78 -18.50
CA SER A 143 6.32 18.95 -18.05
C SER A 143 5.09 18.50 -17.25
N ILE A 144 4.87 19.09 -16.08
CA ILE A 144 3.74 18.80 -15.20
C ILE A 144 3.09 20.09 -14.70
N PRO A 145 1.78 20.09 -14.41
CA PRO A 145 1.10 21.23 -13.80
C PRO A 145 1.70 21.61 -12.45
N ALA A 146 1.68 22.91 -12.11
CA ALA A 146 2.25 23.43 -10.86
C ALA A 146 1.66 22.77 -9.60
N GLY A 147 0.34 22.55 -9.56
CA GLY A 147 -0.30 21.89 -8.42
C GLY A 147 0.11 20.42 -8.25
N TYR A 148 0.48 19.73 -9.33
CA TYR A 148 1.04 18.38 -9.22
C TYR A 148 2.48 18.41 -8.73
N ARG A 149 3.28 19.37 -9.20
CA ARG A 149 4.65 19.59 -8.70
C ARG A 149 4.68 19.83 -7.19
N GLU A 150 3.86 20.76 -6.69
CA GLU A 150 3.73 21.04 -5.25
C GLU A 150 3.32 19.79 -4.46
N HIS A 151 2.43 18.97 -5.03
CA HIS A 151 2.03 17.72 -4.41
C HIS A 151 3.19 16.71 -4.31
N LEU A 152 3.98 16.56 -5.38
CA LEU A 152 5.16 15.68 -5.40
C LEU A 152 6.23 16.14 -4.39
N GLU A 153 6.50 17.44 -4.32
CA GLU A 153 7.41 18.02 -3.31
C GLU A 153 6.91 17.73 -1.88
N GLY A 154 5.59 17.81 -1.65
CA GLY A 154 4.97 17.40 -0.40
C GLY A 154 5.16 15.90 -0.10
N ILE A 155 5.06 15.03 -1.11
CA ILE A 155 5.28 13.58 -0.98
C ILE A 155 6.72 13.27 -0.59
N GLU A 156 7.72 13.94 -1.19
CA GLU A 156 9.13 13.78 -0.82
C GLU A 156 9.35 14.07 0.67
N VAL A 157 8.74 15.13 1.19
CA VAL A 157 8.85 15.51 2.60
C VAL A 157 8.07 14.53 3.48
N LEU A 158 6.79 14.31 3.20
CA LEU A 158 5.90 13.57 4.09
C LEU A 158 6.22 12.07 4.16
N PHE A 159 6.49 11.46 3.02
CA PHE A 159 6.77 10.02 2.96
C PHE A 159 8.26 9.71 2.93
N GLY A 160 9.08 10.54 2.27
CA GLY A 160 10.52 10.33 2.22
C GLY A 160 11.25 10.74 3.49
N GLN A 161 11.00 11.96 3.99
CA GLN A 161 11.72 12.46 5.16
C GLN A 161 11.02 12.10 6.48
N MET A 162 9.69 12.29 6.54
CA MET A 162 8.94 12.11 7.78
C MET A 162 8.47 10.67 8.01
N GLN A 163 8.47 9.85 6.95
CA GLN A 163 7.99 8.47 6.92
C GLN A 163 6.60 8.32 7.54
N ALA A 164 5.71 9.26 7.24
CA ALA A 164 4.34 9.21 7.74
C ALA A 164 3.60 8.01 7.14
N PRO A 165 2.67 7.37 7.87
CA PRO A 165 1.79 6.36 7.29
C PRO A 165 0.95 6.98 6.16
N TYR A 166 0.68 6.19 5.11
CA TYR A 166 -0.15 6.65 3.99
C TYR A 166 -1.55 7.08 4.46
N PHE A 167 -2.12 6.29 5.36
CA PHE A 167 -3.34 6.60 6.09
C PHE A 167 -3.03 6.82 7.59
N PRO A 168 -2.97 8.09 8.05
CA PRO A 168 -2.59 8.45 9.42
C PRO A 168 -3.74 8.36 10.43
N GLN A 169 -4.94 7.97 10.02
CA GLN A 169 -6.07 7.81 10.91
C GLN A 169 -5.82 6.67 11.91
N PRO A 170 -6.09 6.86 13.22
CA PRO A 170 -5.92 5.81 14.22
C PRO A 170 -6.66 4.50 13.89
N GLU A 171 -7.86 4.60 13.29
CA GLU A 171 -8.64 3.43 12.86
C GLU A 171 -8.01 2.62 11.72
N PHE A 172 -7.03 3.18 11.01
CA PHE A 172 -6.30 2.53 9.92
C PHE A 172 -4.89 2.08 10.35
N MET A 173 -4.48 2.41 11.56
CA MET A 173 -3.18 2.03 12.12
C MET A 173 -3.35 0.87 13.08
N ASN A 174 -2.60 -0.22 12.87
CA ASN A 174 -2.54 -1.32 13.83
C ASN A 174 -2.14 -0.77 15.22
N GLN A 175 -2.85 -1.16 16.28
CA GLN A 175 -2.55 -0.78 17.67
C GLN A 175 -1.11 -1.17 18.13
N ASN A 176 -0.41 -2.00 17.36
CA ASN A 176 0.95 -2.45 17.64
C ASN A 176 2.06 -1.48 17.21
N GLN A 177 1.83 -0.51 16.32
CA GLN A 177 2.86 0.50 15.98
C GLN A 177 3.06 1.54 17.09
N THR A 178 2.11 1.65 18.01
CA THR A 178 2.18 2.57 19.16
C THR A 178 3.19 2.15 20.22
N GLN A 179 3.68 0.90 20.23
CA GLN A 179 4.63 0.42 21.24
C GLN A 179 6.10 0.71 20.90
N ASP A 180 6.47 0.75 19.63
CA ASP A 180 7.88 0.97 19.23
C ASP A 180 8.34 2.43 19.36
N GLN A 181 7.41 3.40 19.44
CA GLN A 181 7.77 4.79 19.71
C GLN A 181 8.05 5.09 21.20
N ASN A 182 7.64 4.21 22.11
CA ASN A 182 7.89 4.37 23.56
C ASN A 182 9.13 3.62 24.07
N GLN A 183 9.75 2.74 23.28
CA GLN A 183 10.95 2.00 23.71
C GLN A 183 12.26 2.79 23.57
N ASN A 184 12.28 3.88 22.79
CA ASN A 184 13.46 4.74 22.64
C ASN A 184 13.70 5.73 23.81
N GLN A 185 12.94 5.64 24.91
CA GLN A 185 13.18 6.42 26.13
C GLN A 185 13.68 5.61 27.33
N THR A 186 13.92 4.30 27.20
CA THR A 186 14.31 3.45 28.35
C THR A 186 15.70 2.80 28.21
N ILE A 187 16.49 3.16 27.19
CA ILE A 187 17.86 2.66 27.03
C ILE A 187 18.90 3.69 27.51
N THR A 188 18.68 4.27 28.69
CA THR A 188 19.75 5.00 29.41
C THR A 188 19.64 4.80 30.91
N THR A 189 19.40 3.57 31.37
CA THR A 189 19.76 3.16 32.74
C THR A 189 19.69 1.65 32.85
N THR A 190 20.84 1.05 33.12
CA THR A 190 21.12 -0.29 33.70
C THR A 190 22.05 -1.12 32.83
N THR A 191 23.28 -0.62 32.68
CA THR A 191 24.45 -1.48 32.63
C THR A 191 24.56 -2.24 33.96
N THR A 192 25.10 -3.46 33.90
CA THR A 192 25.49 -4.34 35.04
C THR A 192 24.39 -5.27 35.57
N THR A 193 24.27 -6.47 35.02
CA THR A 193 24.76 -7.73 35.65
C THR A 193 24.18 -8.97 34.96
N LYS A 194 25.00 -10.02 34.93
CA LYS A 194 24.68 -11.45 34.69
C LYS A 194 24.64 -11.94 33.24
N ALA A 195 25.86 -12.24 32.78
CA ALA A 195 26.17 -13.48 32.09
C ALA A 195 25.78 -14.72 32.94
N GLU A 196 25.75 -15.89 32.30
CA GLU A 196 25.36 -17.24 32.78
C GLU A 196 23.89 -17.57 32.45
N THR A 197 23.56 -18.30 31.38
CA THR A 197 23.80 -19.75 31.29
C THR A 197 23.52 -20.25 29.86
N MET A 198 24.51 -20.91 29.26
CA MET A 198 24.34 -21.79 28.09
C MET A 198 24.10 -23.22 28.58
N LYS A 199 23.04 -23.90 28.11
CA LYS A 199 23.11 -25.26 27.49
C LYS A 199 21.75 -25.90 27.21
N ALA A 200 21.67 -26.51 26.01
CA ALA A 200 20.93 -27.71 25.60
C ALA A 200 19.38 -27.60 25.55
N ALA A 201 18.64 -28.25 24.65
CA ALA A 201 18.91 -29.41 23.81
C ALA A 201 18.03 -29.39 22.54
N ALA A 202 18.56 -29.94 21.45
CA ALA A 202 17.85 -30.31 20.24
C ALA A 202 17.24 -31.72 20.40
N ALA A 203 16.02 -31.95 19.88
CA ALA A 203 15.62 -33.17 19.16
C ALA A 203 14.11 -33.20 18.85
N ALA A 204 13.80 -33.86 17.73
CA ALA A 204 12.51 -34.45 17.33
C ALA A 204 11.54 -33.59 16.49
N ALA A 205 11.81 -33.52 15.17
CA ALA A 205 10.77 -33.38 14.15
C ALA A 205 10.54 -34.75 13.50
N GLY A 206 9.36 -35.33 13.74
CA GLY A 206 8.86 -36.56 13.13
C GLY A 206 7.69 -36.25 12.18
N LEU A 207 7.69 -36.93 11.05
CA LEU A 207 6.78 -36.83 9.90
C LEU A 207 5.29 -37.08 10.20
N GLY A 208 4.42 -36.47 9.41
CA GLY A 208 3.01 -36.83 9.29
C GLY A 208 2.31 -36.18 8.10
N LEU A 209 2.22 -36.94 6.99
CA LEU A 209 1.45 -36.62 5.77
C LEU A 209 -0.06 -36.78 6.01
N GLY A 210 -0.87 -35.90 5.43
CA GLY A 210 -2.32 -36.05 5.34
C GLY A 210 -2.87 -35.30 4.13
N ALA A 211 -3.18 -36.03 3.06
CA ALA A 211 -3.79 -35.53 1.84
C ALA A 211 -5.30 -35.31 2.03
N GLY A 212 -5.81 -34.15 1.61
CA GLY A 212 -7.23 -33.84 1.52
C GLY A 212 -7.53 -33.16 0.20
N TYR A 213 -8.10 -33.93 -0.74
CA TYR A 213 -8.73 -33.40 -1.95
C TYR A 213 -9.92 -32.52 -1.55
N ASN A 214 -9.97 -31.28 -2.01
CA ASN A 214 -11.18 -30.46 -1.92
C ASN A 214 -11.43 -29.70 -3.22
N HIS A 215 -12.67 -29.79 -3.67
CA HIS A 215 -13.19 -29.17 -4.89
C HIS A 215 -13.02 -27.65 -4.88
N ASN A 216 -12.30 -27.13 -5.86
CA ASN A 216 -12.12 -25.69 -6.07
C ASN A 216 -13.35 -25.13 -6.80
N THR A 217 -14.23 -24.46 -6.04
CA THR A 217 -15.13 -23.44 -6.58
C THR A 217 -14.36 -22.12 -6.53
N GLY A 218 -14.39 -21.33 -7.60
CA GLY A 218 -13.48 -20.20 -7.88
C GLY A 218 -13.44 -19.12 -6.80
N LYS A 219 -12.71 -19.38 -5.72
CA LYS A 219 -12.26 -18.40 -4.73
C LYS A 219 -11.03 -17.70 -5.30
N GLY A 220 -10.97 -16.38 -5.14
CA GLY A 220 -9.71 -15.63 -5.27
C GLY A 220 -8.61 -16.26 -4.38
N PRO A 221 -7.33 -15.91 -4.58
CA PRO A 221 -6.23 -16.56 -3.89
C PRO A 221 -6.45 -16.52 -2.37
N ALA A 222 -6.53 -17.71 -1.76
CA ALA A 222 -6.84 -17.88 -0.34
C ALA A 222 -5.77 -17.28 0.60
N GLU A 223 -4.58 -17.02 0.05
CA GLU A 223 -3.56 -16.15 0.60
C GLU A 223 -2.94 -15.33 -0.56
N PRO A 224 -2.62 -14.04 -0.37
CA PRO A 224 -1.83 -13.30 -1.37
C PRO A 224 -0.54 -14.08 -1.64
N TYR A 225 -0.17 -14.24 -2.92
CA TYR A 225 1.05 -14.93 -3.32
C TYR A 225 2.26 -14.29 -2.61
N GLY A 226 2.87 -15.00 -1.65
CA GLY A 226 4.06 -14.53 -0.93
C GLY A 226 3.95 -14.43 0.61
N GLY A 227 2.89 -14.93 1.24
CA GLY A 227 2.83 -15.06 2.71
C GLY A 227 2.75 -13.73 3.47
N ILE A 228 2.19 -12.69 2.83
CA ILE A 228 2.09 -11.34 3.37
C ILE A 228 0.86 -11.28 4.29
N ARG A 229 1.08 -11.07 5.60
CA ARG A 229 -0.02 -10.90 6.56
C ARG A 229 -0.80 -9.63 6.22
N SER A 230 -2.11 -9.81 6.02
CA SER A 230 -3.12 -8.74 6.01
C SER A 230 -2.89 -7.81 7.20
N LEU A 231 -2.56 -6.54 6.96
CA LEU A 231 -2.79 -5.52 7.99
C LEU A 231 -4.31 -5.42 8.19
N GLU A 232 -4.77 -5.11 9.41
CA GLU A 232 -6.22 -4.90 9.69
C GLU A 232 -6.84 -3.87 8.71
N LEU A 233 -6.00 -3.01 8.13
CA LEU A 233 -6.33 -2.04 7.10
C LEU A 233 -7.14 -2.60 5.91
N VAL A 234 -6.84 -3.81 5.43
CA VAL A 234 -7.46 -4.34 4.19
C VAL A 234 -8.67 -5.24 4.46
N ASP A 235 -8.94 -5.56 5.73
CA ASP A 235 -9.96 -6.55 6.08
C ASP A 235 -11.37 -6.08 5.71
N GLU A 236 -11.68 -4.79 5.90
CA GLU A 236 -12.98 -4.23 5.50
C GLU A 236 -13.18 -4.27 3.99
N ALA A 237 -12.16 -3.88 3.22
CA ALA A 237 -12.21 -3.91 1.76
C ALA A 237 -12.43 -5.34 1.25
N ARG A 238 -11.64 -6.30 1.73
CA ARG A 238 -11.77 -7.72 1.38
C ARG A 238 -13.13 -8.31 1.78
N GLY A 239 -13.71 -7.84 2.89
CA GLY A 239 -15.06 -8.19 3.31
C GLY A 239 -16.17 -7.59 2.44
N LEU A 240 -15.90 -6.51 1.71
CA LEU A 240 -16.81 -5.91 0.73
C LEU A 240 -16.70 -6.57 -0.65
N TRP A 241 -15.49 -6.98 -1.04
CA TRP A 241 -15.21 -7.57 -2.33
C TRP A 241 -14.08 -8.62 -2.24
N GLU A 242 -14.46 -9.90 -2.34
CA GLU A 242 -13.52 -11.02 -2.27
C GLU A 242 -12.79 -11.29 -3.59
N GLY A 243 -13.33 -10.81 -4.72
CA GLY A 243 -12.79 -11.04 -6.07
C GLY A 243 -11.77 -10.01 -6.52
N TRP A 244 -11.02 -9.43 -5.57
CA TRP A 244 -10.06 -8.37 -5.83
C TRP A 244 -8.82 -8.88 -6.56
N ARG A 245 -8.13 -7.98 -7.27
CA ARG A 245 -6.93 -8.31 -8.06
C ARG A 245 -5.66 -7.82 -7.35
N ASP A 246 -4.68 -8.71 -7.20
CA ASP A 246 -3.39 -8.38 -6.57
C ASP A 246 -2.41 -7.71 -7.55
N MET A 247 -1.32 -7.17 -7.00
CA MET A 247 -0.29 -6.48 -7.79
C MET A 247 0.40 -7.41 -8.80
N GLU A 248 0.58 -8.69 -8.50
CA GLU A 248 1.24 -9.64 -9.40
C GLU A 248 0.36 -9.97 -10.61
N GLU A 249 -0.94 -10.14 -10.39
CA GLU A 249 -1.93 -10.32 -11.45
C GLU A 249 -2.03 -9.06 -12.31
N TYR A 250 -2.11 -7.86 -11.72
CA TYR A 250 -2.05 -6.59 -12.47
C TYR A 250 -0.77 -6.51 -13.34
N ALA A 251 0.40 -6.76 -12.75
CA ALA A 251 1.67 -6.67 -13.46
C ALA A 251 1.81 -7.70 -14.58
N ARG A 252 1.15 -8.86 -14.46
CA ARG A 252 1.21 -9.94 -15.46
C ARG A 252 0.18 -9.79 -16.57
N GLU A 253 -1.02 -9.33 -16.24
CA GLU A 253 -2.20 -9.43 -17.12
C GLU A 253 -2.66 -8.06 -17.66
N VAL A 254 -2.33 -6.96 -16.98
CA VAL A 254 -2.80 -5.61 -17.35
C VAL A 254 -1.66 -4.72 -17.78
N PHE A 255 -0.60 -4.63 -16.98
CA PHE A 255 0.52 -3.72 -17.23
C PHE A 255 1.11 -3.86 -18.65
N PRO A 256 1.36 -5.07 -19.21
CA PRO A 256 1.84 -5.18 -20.59
C PRO A 256 0.86 -4.64 -21.64
N VAL A 257 -0.45 -4.79 -21.41
CA VAL A 257 -1.51 -4.33 -22.32
C VAL A 257 -1.63 -2.81 -22.28
N GLU A 258 -1.58 -2.21 -21.09
CA GLU A 258 -1.57 -0.75 -20.93
C GLU A 258 -0.31 -0.13 -21.55
N GLU A 259 0.84 -0.79 -21.41
CA GLU A 259 2.11 -0.33 -21.96
C GLU A 259 2.14 -0.44 -23.49
N GLU A 260 1.59 -1.52 -24.06
CA GLU A 260 1.38 -1.63 -25.51
C GLU A 260 0.43 -0.53 -26.02
N ALA A 261 -0.67 -0.26 -25.30
CA ALA A 261 -1.61 0.80 -25.63
C ALA A 261 -0.98 2.22 -25.54
N ASN A 262 0.03 2.38 -24.68
CA ASN A 262 0.87 3.57 -24.58
C ASN A 262 1.94 3.66 -25.69
N GLY A 263 2.03 2.67 -26.58
CA GLY A 263 2.96 2.63 -27.71
C GLY A 263 4.35 2.08 -27.39
N LEU A 264 4.50 1.37 -26.27
CA LEU A 264 5.74 0.69 -25.90
C LEU A 264 5.76 -0.72 -26.52
N ASP A 265 6.95 -1.30 -26.69
CA ASP A 265 7.17 -2.55 -27.44
C ASP A 265 7.97 -3.62 -26.67
N TRP A 266 8.29 -3.36 -25.40
CA TRP A 266 9.16 -4.22 -24.60
C TRP A 266 8.54 -5.58 -24.22
N MET A 267 7.23 -5.72 -24.37
CA MET A 267 6.45 -6.91 -24.02
C MET A 267 6.50 -8.03 -25.07
N ILE A 268 7.06 -7.76 -26.25
CA ILE A 268 7.20 -8.71 -27.38
C ILE A 268 8.42 -9.63 -27.18
#